data_AF-A0A8X7X1L1-F1
#
_entry.id   AF-A0A8X7X1L1-F1
#
_cell.length_a   1.000
_cell.length_b   1.000
_cell.length_c   1.000
_cell.angle_alpha   90.00
_cell.angle_beta   90.00
_cell.angle_gamma   90.00
#
_symmetry.space_group_name_H-M   'P 1'
#
loop_
_entity.id
_entity.type
_entity.pdbx_description
1 polymer ?
#
loop_
_entity_poly.entity_id
_entity_poly.type
_entity_poly.pdbx_seq_one_letter_code
_entity_poly.pdbx_strand_id
1 'polypeptide(L)'
;MELMEEEEEEEEEEEEEEEDNDNAVPDEGFMGIAPLLQAHHAMEKMEEFVHKSRVGNEDREKGLISGRKRRSQSSWREMYMQQSCLFFLCLGVFYMFRPNISFVAPIQEKVVIGMFFLGAILCLSFSWLFHTVYCHSEGVSRVFSKLDYSGIAFLIMGSFVPWLYYSFYCSPQPCFIYLMVICVLGITCITVSQWDRFATPQYRGVRAGLFVALGLSGVVPTLHYFHSHQLFHILVVAGAFVHFHGVSNLQEFRYMSGGGCTEDQTL
;
A
#
# COMPACT_ATOMS: atom_id res chain seq x y z
N MET A 1 -56.00 -5.00 14.54
CA MET A 1 -55.34 -6.08 13.80
C MET A 1 -54.74 -5.48 12.54
N GLU A 2 -55.50 -4.74 11.73
CA GLU A 2 -54.90 -3.88 10.67
C GLU A 2 -54.04 -2.70 11.22
N LEU A 3 -54.43 -2.07 12.35
CA LEU A 3 -53.64 -0.99 12.96
C LEU A 3 -52.35 -1.42 13.70
N MET A 4 -52.02 -2.71 13.73
CA MET A 4 -50.74 -3.20 14.28
C MET A 4 -49.80 -3.72 13.18
N GLU A 5 -50.31 -3.88 11.95
CA GLU A 5 -49.50 -4.22 10.78
C GLU A 5 -48.94 -2.95 10.11
N GLU A 6 -49.65 -1.81 10.18
CA GLU A 6 -49.11 -0.51 9.71
C GLU A 6 -48.02 0.07 10.63
N GLU A 7 -48.04 -0.18 11.95
CA GLU A 7 -46.96 0.24 12.87
C GLU A 7 -45.69 -0.64 12.72
N GLU A 8 -45.83 -1.92 12.34
CA GLU A 8 -44.67 -2.80 12.06
C GLU A 8 -44.06 -2.52 10.68
N GLU A 9 -44.83 -2.07 9.68
CA GLU A 9 -44.30 -1.64 8.38
C GLU A 9 -43.61 -0.26 8.43
N GLU A 10 -44.07 0.69 9.27
CA GLU A 10 -43.38 1.98 9.48
C GLU A 10 -42.08 1.83 10.30
N GLU A 11 -41.99 0.89 11.26
CA GLU A 11 -40.75 0.61 11.99
C GLU A 11 -39.69 -0.13 11.13
N GLU A 12 -40.11 -0.97 10.16
CA GLU A 12 -39.16 -1.61 9.23
C GLU A 12 -38.62 -0.65 8.15
N GLU A 13 -39.37 0.38 7.74
CA GLU A 13 -38.87 1.42 6.81
C GLU A 13 -37.92 2.42 7.49
N GLU A 14 -38.09 2.73 8.79
CA GLU A 14 -37.14 3.60 9.52
C GLU A 14 -35.79 2.92 9.83
N GLU A 15 -35.74 1.59 9.95
CA GLU A 15 -34.47 0.86 10.17
C GLU A 15 -33.61 0.72 8.88
N GLU A 16 -34.19 0.81 7.68
CA GLU A 16 -33.41 0.77 6.42
C GLU A 16 -32.75 2.11 6.02
N GLU A 17 -33.18 3.26 6.58
CA GLU A 17 -32.60 4.58 6.23
C GLU A 17 -31.42 5.03 7.13
N GLU A 18 -31.13 4.39 8.27
CA GLU A 18 -30.02 4.83 9.16
C GLU A 18 -28.62 4.29 8.78
N GLU A 19 -28.46 3.40 7.79
CA GLU A 19 -27.14 2.83 7.44
C GLU A 19 -26.35 3.58 6.35
N ASP A 20 -26.72 4.82 5.98
CA ASP A 20 -26.07 5.58 4.89
C ASP A 20 -25.53 6.96 5.31
N ASN A 21 -24.88 7.05 6.48
CA ASN A 21 -24.15 8.27 6.87
C ASN A 21 -22.80 8.00 7.55
N ASP A 22 -21.91 7.29 6.87
CA ASP A 22 -20.48 7.38 7.16
C ASP A 22 -19.84 8.53 6.37
N ASN A 23 -19.67 9.65 7.05
CA ASN A 23 -18.89 10.79 6.62
C ASN A 23 -17.45 10.35 6.30
N ALA A 24 -17.16 10.19 5.01
CA ALA A 24 -15.83 9.89 4.50
C ALA A 24 -14.86 11.07 4.77
N VAL A 25 -14.12 10.98 5.88
CA VAL A 25 -12.85 11.66 6.05
C VAL A 25 -11.84 10.97 5.11
N PRO A 26 -11.12 11.68 4.23
CA PRO A 26 -10.18 11.06 3.32
C PRO A 26 -8.91 10.69 4.09
N ASP A 27 -8.84 9.44 4.55
CA ASP A 27 -7.65 8.90 5.19
C ASP A 27 -6.59 8.54 4.13
N GLU A 28 -5.59 9.41 4.00
CA GLU A 28 -4.36 9.30 3.18
C GLU A 28 -3.46 8.08 3.56
N GLY A 29 -3.98 7.09 4.29
CA GLY A 29 -3.32 5.82 4.65
C GLY A 29 -3.81 4.60 3.84
N PHE A 30 -4.81 4.77 2.97
CA PHE A 30 -5.51 3.66 2.31
C PHE A 30 -4.67 2.85 1.32
N MET A 31 -3.55 3.40 0.82
CA MET A 31 -2.79 2.77 -0.27
C MET A 31 -2.02 1.50 0.15
N GLY A 32 -1.92 1.21 1.46
CA GLY A 32 -1.18 0.05 2.00
C GLY A 32 -2.02 -1.12 2.53
N ILE A 33 -3.29 -0.91 2.88
CA ILE A 33 -4.11 -1.92 3.59
C ILE A 33 -4.97 -2.75 2.63
N ALA A 34 -5.45 -2.15 1.54
CA ALA A 34 -6.33 -2.82 0.57
C ALA A 34 -5.78 -4.16 0.03
N PRO A 35 -4.48 -4.29 -0.33
CA PRO A 35 -3.93 -5.55 -0.83
C PRO A 35 -3.88 -6.66 0.24
N LEU A 36 -3.67 -6.28 1.50
CA LEU A 36 -3.59 -7.20 2.64
C LEU A 36 -4.95 -7.81 2.97
N LEU A 37 -6.00 -6.98 2.93
CA LEU A 37 -7.38 -7.43 3.16
C LEU A 37 -7.87 -8.34 2.02
N GLN A 38 -7.48 -8.03 0.77
CA GLN A 38 -7.80 -8.87 -0.39
C GLN A 38 -7.19 -10.27 -0.28
N ALA A 39 -5.92 -10.39 0.15
CA ALA A 39 -5.28 -11.69 0.38
C ALA A 39 -5.98 -12.51 1.47
N HIS A 40 -6.43 -11.86 2.55
CA HIS A 40 -7.15 -12.51 3.64
C HIS A 40 -8.54 -13.02 3.19
N HIS A 41 -9.31 -12.19 2.47
CA HIS A 41 -10.63 -12.56 1.98
C HIS A 41 -10.61 -13.66 0.90
N ALA A 42 -9.58 -13.69 0.04
CA ALA A 42 -9.42 -14.75 -0.97
C ALA A 42 -9.20 -16.13 -0.31
N MET A 43 -8.43 -16.15 0.79
CA MET A 43 -8.16 -17.35 1.59
C MET A 43 -9.39 -17.91 2.31
N GLU A 44 -10.32 -17.06 2.73
CA GLU A 44 -11.55 -17.46 3.43
C GLU A 44 -12.55 -18.13 2.48
N LYS A 45 -12.74 -17.56 1.28
CA LYS A 45 -13.61 -18.12 0.24
C LYS A 45 -13.15 -19.47 -0.29
N MET A 46 -11.84 -19.71 -0.35
CA MET A 46 -11.30 -21.00 -0.77
C MET A 46 -11.59 -22.10 0.28
N GLU A 47 -11.56 -21.75 1.57
CA GLU A 47 -11.82 -22.70 2.65
C GLU A 47 -13.30 -23.00 2.87
N GLU A 48 -14.20 -22.02 2.75
CA GLU A 48 -15.64 -22.29 2.72
C GLU A 48 -15.99 -23.31 1.63
N PHE A 49 -15.33 -23.23 0.48
CA PHE A 49 -15.55 -24.17 -0.61
C PHE A 49 -15.01 -25.57 -0.28
N VAL A 50 -13.82 -25.69 0.30
CA VAL A 50 -13.24 -26.97 0.76
C VAL A 50 -14.10 -27.60 1.87
N HIS A 51 -14.60 -26.79 2.79
CA HIS A 51 -15.44 -27.27 3.89
C HIS A 51 -16.81 -27.71 3.40
N LYS A 52 -17.39 -26.98 2.45
CA LYS A 52 -18.68 -27.27 1.81
C LYS A 52 -18.61 -28.42 0.79
N SER A 53 -17.43 -28.72 0.24
CA SER A 53 -17.20 -29.92 -0.58
C SER A 53 -16.92 -31.17 0.26
N ARG A 54 -16.50 -31.02 1.52
CA ARG A 54 -16.29 -32.13 2.47
C ARG A 54 -17.56 -32.56 3.21
N VAL A 55 -18.54 -31.67 3.35
CA VAL A 55 -19.83 -31.95 3.99
C VAL A 55 -20.89 -32.02 2.89
N GLY A 56 -21.21 -33.23 2.46
CA GLY A 56 -22.20 -33.47 1.43
C GLY A 56 -23.64 -33.40 1.97
N ASN A 57 -24.42 -32.55 1.30
CA ASN A 57 -25.86 -32.63 1.04
C ASN A 57 -26.83 -31.99 2.06
N GLU A 58 -27.21 -30.74 1.79
CA GLU A 58 -28.60 -30.29 1.67
C GLU A 58 -28.62 -28.93 0.93
N ASP A 59 -29.72 -28.65 0.22
CA ASP A 59 -29.98 -27.46 -0.61
C ASP A 59 -29.39 -27.45 -2.04
N ARG A 60 -29.94 -28.31 -2.91
CA ARG A 60 -29.72 -28.26 -4.36
C ARG A 60 -30.19 -26.94 -4.99
N GLU A 61 -31.22 -26.30 -4.44
CA GLU A 61 -31.78 -25.03 -4.91
C GLU A 61 -31.01 -23.81 -4.40
N LYS A 62 -30.65 -23.75 -3.11
CA LYS A 62 -29.70 -22.74 -2.61
C LYS A 62 -28.30 -22.92 -3.21
N GLY A 63 -27.93 -24.13 -3.61
CA GLY A 63 -26.74 -24.43 -4.41
C GLY A 63 -26.81 -23.83 -5.82
N LEU A 64 -27.94 -23.93 -6.50
CA LEU A 64 -28.17 -23.33 -7.83
C LEU A 64 -28.27 -21.80 -7.76
N ILE A 65 -28.96 -21.24 -6.76
CA ILE A 65 -29.06 -19.79 -6.56
C ILE A 65 -27.72 -19.21 -6.10
N SER A 66 -27.03 -19.83 -5.14
CA SER A 66 -25.67 -19.41 -4.76
C SER A 66 -24.64 -19.66 -5.86
N GLY A 67 -24.87 -20.64 -6.74
CA GLY A 67 -24.06 -20.88 -7.94
C GLY A 67 -24.30 -19.82 -9.02
N ARG A 68 -25.56 -19.42 -9.24
CA ARG A 68 -25.94 -18.32 -10.15
C ARG A 68 -25.46 -16.97 -9.62
N LYS A 69 -25.58 -16.73 -8.30
CA LYS A 69 -25.05 -15.54 -7.61
C LYS A 69 -23.51 -15.52 -7.66
N ARG A 70 -22.82 -16.65 -7.41
CA ARG A 70 -21.35 -16.76 -7.57
C ARG A 70 -20.88 -16.55 -9.01
N ARG A 71 -21.58 -17.11 -10.00
CA ARG A 71 -21.25 -16.96 -11.43
C ARG A 71 -21.50 -15.53 -11.94
N SER A 72 -22.55 -14.86 -11.43
CA SER A 72 -22.77 -13.43 -11.67
C SER A 72 -21.65 -12.61 -11.02
N GLN A 73 -21.37 -12.80 -9.73
CA GLN A 73 -20.32 -12.07 -9.01
C GLN A 73 -18.90 -12.32 -9.56
N SER A 74 -18.59 -13.50 -10.08
CA SER A 74 -17.31 -13.75 -10.75
C SER A 74 -17.24 -12.98 -12.07
N SER A 75 -18.31 -12.98 -12.86
CA SER A 75 -18.38 -12.23 -14.12
C SER A 75 -18.20 -10.72 -13.92
N TRP A 76 -18.82 -10.13 -12.89
CA TRP A 76 -18.62 -8.71 -12.57
C TRP A 76 -17.20 -8.43 -12.11
N ARG A 77 -16.64 -9.25 -11.22
CA ARG A 77 -15.24 -9.09 -10.75
C ARG A 77 -14.22 -9.22 -11.88
N GLU A 78 -14.38 -10.20 -12.76
CA GLU A 78 -13.53 -10.39 -13.94
C GLU A 78 -13.58 -9.17 -14.86
N MET A 79 -14.77 -8.60 -15.07
CA MET A 79 -14.94 -7.38 -15.86
C MET A 79 -14.27 -6.16 -15.20
N TYR A 80 -14.46 -5.95 -13.90
CA TYR A 80 -13.82 -4.85 -13.17
C TYR A 80 -12.29 -4.98 -13.14
N MET A 81 -11.76 -6.19 -12.97
CA MET A 81 -10.31 -6.43 -12.98
C MET A 81 -9.70 -6.24 -14.36
N GLN A 82 -10.36 -6.70 -15.42
CA GLN A 82 -9.93 -6.45 -16.79
C GLN A 82 -9.94 -4.95 -17.09
N GLN A 83 -11.01 -4.25 -16.70
CA GLN A 83 -11.11 -2.80 -16.89
C GLN A 83 -10.04 -2.03 -16.11
N SER A 84 -9.72 -2.49 -14.89
CA SER A 84 -8.66 -1.91 -14.06
C SER A 84 -7.27 -2.13 -14.67
N CYS A 85 -6.99 -3.34 -15.16
CA CYS A 85 -5.72 -3.64 -15.84
C CYS A 85 -5.54 -2.76 -17.08
N LEU A 86 -6.58 -2.60 -17.90
CA LEU A 86 -6.55 -1.70 -19.06
C LEU A 86 -6.38 -0.24 -18.66
N PHE A 87 -7.06 0.20 -17.60
CA PHE A 87 -6.91 1.55 -17.07
C PHE A 87 -5.47 1.85 -16.62
N PHE A 88 -4.87 0.99 -15.78
CA PHE A 88 -3.49 1.14 -15.33
C PHE A 88 -2.47 1.05 -16.47
N LEU A 89 -2.73 0.21 -17.47
CA LEU A 89 -1.90 0.12 -18.67
C LEU A 89 -1.97 1.41 -19.49
N CYS A 90 -3.16 1.91 -19.78
CA CYS A 90 -3.36 3.17 -20.49
C CYS A 90 -2.74 4.35 -19.74
N LEU A 91 -2.91 4.40 -18.41
CA LEU A 91 -2.36 5.46 -17.56
C LEU A 91 -0.83 5.39 -17.50
N GLY A 92 -0.25 4.20 -17.38
CA GLY A 92 1.20 3.99 -17.44
C GLY A 92 1.79 4.38 -18.81
N VAL A 93 1.13 4.01 -19.91
CA VAL A 93 1.53 4.41 -21.26
C VAL A 93 1.45 5.93 -21.43
N PHE A 94 0.34 6.55 -21.02
CA PHE A 94 0.18 8.01 -21.03
C PHE A 94 1.28 8.71 -20.21
N TYR A 95 1.63 8.16 -19.05
CA TYR A 95 2.72 8.67 -18.22
C TYR A 95 4.08 8.58 -18.93
N MET A 96 4.35 7.49 -19.65
CA MET A 96 5.60 7.36 -20.42
C MET A 96 5.70 8.37 -21.57
N PHE A 97 4.56 8.71 -22.18
CA PHE A 97 4.47 9.70 -23.26
C PHE A 97 4.43 11.16 -22.79
N ARG A 98 4.37 11.44 -21.47
CA ARG A 98 4.52 12.81 -20.95
C ARG A 98 5.85 13.43 -21.43
N PRO A 99 5.85 14.71 -21.86
CA PRO A 99 7.03 15.37 -22.38
C PRO A 99 8.11 15.50 -21.30
N ASN A 100 9.37 15.29 -21.71
CA ASN A 100 10.52 15.25 -20.81
C ASN A 100 10.79 16.59 -20.10
N ILE A 101 10.25 17.71 -20.59
CA ILE A 101 10.38 19.03 -19.97
C ILE A 101 9.73 19.13 -18.58
N SER A 102 8.82 18.21 -18.26
CA SER A 102 8.15 18.17 -16.95
C SER A 102 8.98 17.46 -15.87
N PHE A 103 10.15 16.91 -16.22
CA PHE A 103 10.97 16.08 -15.34
C PHE A 103 12.39 16.63 -15.23
N VAL A 104 12.98 16.53 -14.04
CA VAL A 104 14.38 16.92 -13.81
C VAL A 104 15.30 15.85 -14.40
N ALA A 105 14.94 14.56 -14.19
CA ALA A 105 15.66 13.41 -14.70
C ALA A 105 14.72 12.45 -15.44
N PRO A 106 14.36 12.74 -16.71
CA PRO A 106 13.25 12.09 -17.39
C PRO A 106 13.39 10.57 -17.53
N ILE A 107 14.59 10.04 -17.73
CA ILE A 107 14.77 8.58 -17.85
C ILE A 107 14.62 7.89 -16.50
N GLN A 108 15.24 8.44 -15.45
CA GLN A 108 15.24 7.83 -14.12
C GLN A 108 13.84 7.88 -13.49
N GLU A 109 13.18 9.04 -13.55
CA GLU A 109 11.82 9.23 -13.02
C GLU A 109 10.79 8.34 -13.74
N LYS A 110 10.92 8.19 -15.07
CA LYS A 110 10.08 7.26 -15.83
C LYS A 110 10.33 5.81 -15.47
N VAL A 111 11.58 5.39 -15.25
CA VAL A 111 11.90 4.01 -14.82
C VAL A 111 11.31 3.71 -13.44
N VAL A 112 11.51 4.58 -12.45
CA VAL A 112 11.01 4.31 -11.07
C VAL A 112 9.49 4.26 -11.00
N ILE A 113 8.80 5.13 -11.73
CA ILE A 113 7.33 5.11 -11.81
C ILE A 113 6.84 3.95 -12.69
N GLY A 114 7.61 3.61 -13.73
CA GLY A 114 7.36 2.42 -14.56
C GLY A 114 7.38 1.13 -13.77
N MET A 115 8.27 1.00 -12.77
CA MET A 115 8.31 -0.17 -11.88
C MET A 115 7.04 -0.33 -11.04
N PHE A 116 6.45 0.78 -10.58
CA PHE A 116 5.14 0.76 -9.90
C PHE A 116 4.03 0.29 -10.85
N PHE A 117 3.94 0.86 -12.04
CA PHE A 117 2.95 0.44 -13.04
C PHE A 117 3.12 -1.02 -13.46
N LEU A 118 4.35 -1.48 -13.62
CA LEU A 118 4.65 -2.88 -13.93
C LEU A 118 4.14 -3.80 -12.82
N GLY A 119 4.41 -3.46 -11.55
CA GLY A 119 3.90 -4.22 -10.40
C GLY A 119 2.38 -4.26 -10.34
N ALA A 120 1.71 -3.13 -10.57
CA ALA A 120 0.25 -3.03 -10.60
C ALA A 120 -0.39 -3.84 -11.73
N ILE A 121 0.14 -3.74 -12.95
CA ILE A 121 -0.34 -4.49 -14.11
C ILE A 121 -0.16 -6.00 -13.89
N LEU A 122 1.00 -6.44 -13.38
CA LEU A 122 1.24 -7.86 -13.07
C LEU A 122 0.28 -8.37 -12.00
N CYS A 123 0.08 -7.61 -10.92
CA CYS A 123 -0.85 -7.96 -9.86
C CYS A 123 -2.28 -8.14 -10.38
N LEU A 124 -2.79 -7.17 -11.14
CA LEU A 124 -4.14 -7.21 -11.68
C LEU A 124 -4.30 -8.30 -12.76
N SER A 125 -3.27 -8.52 -13.57
CA SER A 125 -3.27 -9.57 -14.60
C SER A 125 -3.33 -10.97 -13.98
N PHE A 126 -2.53 -11.23 -12.94
CA PHE A 126 -2.53 -12.51 -12.25
C PHE A 126 -3.85 -12.77 -11.52
N SER A 127 -4.44 -11.73 -10.90
CA SER A 127 -5.74 -11.86 -10.24
C SER A 127 -6.87 -12.12 -11.24
N TRP A 128 -6.88 -11.41 -12.38
CA TRP A 128 -7.83 -11.66 -13.47
C TRP A 128 -7.71 -13.10 -14.00
N LEU A 129 -6.50 -13.54 -14.36
CA LEU A 129 -6.27 -14.89 -14.86
C LEU A 129 -6.70 -15.96 -13.86
N PHE A 130 -6.39 -15.77 -12.56
CA PHE A 130 -6.80 -16.70 -11.51
C PHE A 130 -8.31 -16.90 -11.45
N HIS A 131 -9.09 -15.82 -11.47
CA HIS A 131 -10.54 -15.92 -11.43
C HIS A 131 -11.13 -16.56 -12.69
N THR A 132 -10.58 -16.25 -13.87
CA THR A 132 -11.03 -16.86 -15.14
C THR A 132 -10.77 -18.37 -15.18
N VAL A 133 -9.60 -18.84 -14.72
CA VAL A 133 -9.26 -20.28 -14.76
C VAL A 133 -9.61 -21.05 -13.49
N TYR A 134 -10.19 -20.38 -12.49
CA TYR A 134 -10.50 -20.95 -11.17
C TYR A 134 -11.32 -22.24 -11.27
N CYS A 135 -12.24 -22.32 -12.24
CA CYS A 135 -13.16 -23.44 -12.40
C CYS A 135 -12.60 -24.59 -13.28
N HIS A 136 -11.41 -24.45 -13.85
CA HIS A 136 -10.90 -25.40 -14.85
C HIS A 136 -10.51 -26.75 -14.23
N SER A 137 -9.67 -26.73 -13.20
CA SER A 137 -9.24 -27.93 -12.49
C SER A 137 -8.57 -27.54 -11.17
N GLU A 138 -8.55 -28.45 -10.21
CA GLU A 138 -7.94 -28.22 -8.89
C GLU A 138 -6.44 -27.90 -8.98
N GLY A 139 -5.73 -28.54 -9.92
CA GLY A 139 -4.30 -28.28 -10.17
C GLY A 139 -4.04 -26.88 -10.73
N VAL A 140 -4.80 -26.46 -11.75
CA VAL A 140 -4.68 -25.12 -12.35
C VAL A 140 -5.05 -24.04 -11.34
N SER A 141 -6.15 -24.22 -10.61
CA SER A 141 -6.57 -23.28 -9.56
C SER A 141 -5.52 -23.13 -8.45
N ARG A 142 -4.84 -24.21 -8.05
CA ARG A 142 -3.72 -24.16 -7.10
C ARG A 142 -2.49 -23.41 -7.63
N VAL A 143 -2.16 -23.52 -8.91
CA VAL A 143 -1.02 -22.78 -9.50
C VAL A 143 -1.35 -21.29 -9.61
N PHE A 144 -2.54 -20.95 -10.11
CA PHE A 144 -2.91 -19.55 -10.31
C PHE A 144 -3.19 -18.81 -9.00
N SER A 145 -3.69 -19.48 -7.95
CA SER A 145 -3.80 -18.86 -6.61
C SER A 145 -2.43 -18.48 -6.04
N LYS A 146 -1.39 -19.29 -6.27
CA LYS A 146 -0.02 -18.92 -5.88
C LYS A 146 0.53 -17.74 -6.67
N LEU A 147 0.19 -17.64 -7.96
CA LEU A 147 0.55 -16.49 -8.79
C LEU A 147 -0.15 -15.21 -8.34
N ASP A 148 -1.42 -15.28 -7.93
CA ASP A 148 -2.17 -14.15 -7.37
C ASP A 148 -1.46 -13.58 -6.11
N TYR A 149 -1.03 -14.45 -5.18
CA TYR A 149 -0.22 -14.01 -4.03
C TYR A 149 1.12 -13.38 -4.44
N SER A 150 1.78 -13.90 -5.49
CA SER A 150 3.01 -13.28 -6.00
C SER A 150 2.76 -11.89 -6.60
N GLY A 151 1.58 -11.68 -7.21
CA GLY A 151 1.15 -10.38 -7.74
C GLY A 151 1.11 -9.30 -6.65
N ILE A 152 0.55 -9.63 -5.49
CA ILE A 152 0.49 -8.71 -4.34
C ILE A 152 1.90 -8.31 -3.89
N ALA A 153 2.83 -9.27 -3.83
CA ALA A 153 4.22 -8.97 -3.46
C ALA A 153 4.90 -8.04 -4.50
N PHE A 154 4.66 -8.24 -5.80
CA PHE A 154 5.17 -7.36 -6.84
C PHE A 154 4.58 -5.94 -6.76
N LEU A 155 3.29 -5.82 -6.44
CA LEU A 155 2.64 -4.52 -6.24
C LEU A 155 3.27 -3.77 -5.05
N ILE A 156 3.48 -4.44 -3.92
CA ILE A 156 4.12 -3.85 -2.74
C ILE A 156 5.57 -3.45 -3.07
N MET A 157 6.36 -4.34 -3.68
CA MET A 157 7.74 -3.98 -4.06
C MET A 157 7.75 -2.78 -5.03
N GLY A 158 6.87 -2.78 -6.03
CA GLY A 158 6.77 -1.72 -7.03
C GLY A 158 6.35 -0.37 -6.46
N SER A 159 5.48 -0.33 -5.45
CA SER A 159 5.04 0.93 -4.81
C SER A 159 6.13 1.58 -3.96
N PHE A 160 7.02 0.79 -3.37
CA PHE A 160 8.14 1.30 -2.59
C PHE A 160 9.24 1.96 -3.44
N VAL A 161 9.40 1.56 -4.71
CA VAL A 161 10.45 2.10 -5.61
C VAL A 161 10.34 3.62 -5.81
N PRO A 162 9.22 4.19 -6.34
CA PRO A 162 9.11 5.63 -6.51
C PRO A 162 9.07 6.35 -5.16
N TRP A 163 8.41 5.79 -4.15
CA TRP A 163 8.34 6.39 -2.82
C TRP A 163 9.73 6.60 -2.21
N LEU A 164 10.57 5.56 -2.15
CA LEU A 164 11.93 5.67 -1.61
C LEU A 164 12.82 6.58 -2.47
N TYR A 165 12.67 6.54 -3.81
CA TYR A 165 13.41 7.40 -4.72
C TYR A 165 13.16 8.89 -4.43
N TYR A 166 11.90 9.29 -4.23
CA TYR A 166 11.55 10.67 -3.93
C TYR A 166 11.85 11.05 -2.48
N SER A 167 11.63 10.16 -1.50
CA SER A 167 11.92 10.43 -0.09
C SER A 167 13.42 10.58 0.18
N PHE A 168 14.27 9.80 -0.47
CA PHE A 168 15.72 9.83 -0.27
C PHE A 168 16.48 10.42 -1.46
N TYR A 169 15.85 11.34 -2.20
CA TYR A 169 16.44 11.95 -3.40
C TYR A 169 17.82 12.58 -3.14
N CYS A 170 17.98 13.25 -2.00
CA CYS A 170 19.24 13.90 -1.60
C CYS A 170 20.25 12.96 -0.93
N SER A 171 19.89 11.69 -0.70
CA SER A 171 20.71 10.73 0.06
C SER A 171 20.64 9.34 -0.58
N PRO A 172 21.51 9.04 -1.57
CA PRO A 172 21.40 7.81 -2.36
C PRO A 172 21.74 6.54 -1.55
N GLN A 173 22.61 6.63 -0.54
CA GLN A 173 23.02 5.47 0.25
C GLN A 173 21.84 4.80 1.00
N PRO A 174 21.03 5.51 1.82
CA PRO A 174 19.85 4.91 2.46
C PRO A 174 18.81 4.45 1.42
N CYS A 175 18.63 5.17 0.31
CA CYS A 175 17.74 4.77 -0.78
C CYS A 175 18.07 3.36 -1.30
N PHE A 176 19.34 3.09 -1.65
CA PHE A 176 19.76 1.78 -2.16
C PHE A 176 19.62 0.67 -1.11
N ILE A 177 19.94 0.96 0.16
CA ILE A 177 19.82 -0.03 1.24
C ILE A 177 18.36 -0.45 1.41
N TYR A 178 17.42 0.50 1.52
CA TYR A 178 16.01 0.18 1.69
C TYR A 178 15.42 -0.52 0.47
N LEU A 179 15.86 -0.15 -0.74
CA LEU A 179 15.47 -0.83 -1.97
C LEU A 179 15.96 -2.29 -2.02
N MET A 180 17.17 -2.57 -1.54
CA MET A 180 17.66 -3.96 -1.43
C MET A 180 16.87 -4.75 -0.38
N VAL A 181 16.56 -4.14 0.76
CA VAL A 181 15.78 -4.79 1.82
C VAL A 181 14.38 -5.17 1.32
N ILE A 182 13.65 -4.25 0.68
CA ILE A 182 12.31 -4.56 0.17
C ILE A 182 12.34 -5.63 -0.92
N CYS A 183 13.38 -5.64 -1.78
CA CYS A 183 13.56 -6.70 -2.78
C CYS A 183 13.81 -8.07 -2.13
N VAL A 184 14.69 -8.15 -1.13
CA VAL A 184 14.98 -9.42 -0.43
C VAL A 184 13.74 -9.93 0.31
N LEU A 185 13.05 -9.05 1.04
CA LEU A 185 11.81 -9.40 1.75
C LEU A 185 10.70 -9.83 0.77
N GLY A 186 10.55 -9.12 -0.35
CA GLY A 186 9.56 -9.44 -1.38
C GLY A 186 9.83 -10.77 -2.09
N ILE A 187 11.09 -11.05 -2.46
CA ILE A 187 11.47 -12.36 -3.04
C ILE A 187 11.24 -13.49 -2.03
N THR A 188 11.54 -13.25 -0.75
CA THR A 188 11.23 -14.22 0.32
C THR A 188 9.73 -14.46 0.44
N CYS A 189 8.90 -13.41 0.37
CA CYS A 189 7.44 -13.55 0.36
C CYS A 189 6.93 -14.33 -0.86
N ILE A 190 7.50 -14.09 -2.05
CA ILE A 190 7.13 -14.82 -3.28
C ILE A 190 7.50 -16.30 -3.15
N THR A 191 8.73 -16.62 -2.77
CA THR A 191 9.20 -18.01 -2.64
C THR A 191 8.40 -18.79 -1.60
N VAL A 192 8.08 -18.19 -0.46
CA VAL A 192 7.20 -18.79 0.56
C VAL A 192 5.78 -18.98 0.02
N SER A 193 5.26 -18.02 -0.75
CA SER A 193 3.93 -18.12 -1.36
C SER A 193 3.81 -19.23 -2.41
N GLN A 194 4.92 -19.60 -3.07
CA GLN A 194 4.93 -20.71 -4.03
C GLN A 194 5.00 -22.09 -3.36
N TRP A 195 5.35 -22.17 -2.06
CA TRP A 195 5.65 -23.42 -1.38
C TRP A 195 4.38 -24.21 -0.99
N ASP A 196 4.19 -25.40 -1.55
CA ASP A 196 2.98 -26.22 -1.38
C ASP A 196 2.66 -26.57 0.08
N ARG A 197 3.68 -26.78 0.93
CA ARG A 197 3.48 -27.04 2.36
C ARG A 197 2.88 -25.83 3.09
N PHE A 198 3.20 -24.62 2.66
CA PHE A 198 2.73 -23.35 3.22
C PHE A 198 1.34 -22.95 2.69
N ALA A 199 0.87 -23.59 1.61
CA ALA A 199 -0.50 -23.45 1.13
C ALA A 199 -1.53 -24.12 2.05
N THR A 200 -1.08 -24.95 3.01
CA THR A 200 -1.97 -25.61 3.97
C THR A 200 -2.62 -24.62 4.95
N PRO A 201 -3.85 -24.90 5.45
CA PRO A 201 -4.61 -23.98 6.30
C PRO A 201 -3.89 -23.57 7.59
N GLN A 202 -3.03 -24.46 8.12
CA GLN A 202 -2.31 -24.21 9.37
C GLN A 202 -1.33 -23.03 9.29
N TYR A 203 -0.86 -22.67 8.09
CA TYR A 203 0.12 -21.59 7.88
C TYR A 203 -0.51 -20.29 7.38
N ARG A 204 -1.85 -20.15 7.47
CA ARG A 204 -2.58 -18.93 7.08
C ARG A 204 -2.05 -17.68 7.80
N GLY A 205 -1.91 -17.76 9.12
CA GLY A 205 -1.42 -16.64 9.93
C GLY A 205 0.01 -16.24 9.56
N VAL A 206 0.86 -17.21 9.18
CA VAL A 206 2.24 -16.92 8.78
C VAL A 206 2.29 -16.19 7.44
N ARG A 207 1.45 -16.57 6.47
CA ARG A 207 1.36 -15.87 5.18
C ARG A 207 0.84 -14.44 5.33
N ALA A 208 -0.25 -14.25 6.08
CA ALA A 208 -0.77 -12.91 6.36
C ALA A 208 0.27 -12.05 7.09
N GLY A 209 0.93 -12.62 8.11
CA GLY A 209 2.00 -11.96 8.84
C GLY A 209 3.18 -11.55 7.96
N LEU A 210 3.57 -12.35 6.96
CA LEU A 210 4.63 -12.00 6.01
C LEU A 210 4.29 -10.78 5.16
N PHE A 211 3.08 -10.73 4.59
CA PHE A 211 2.66 -9.56 3.80
C PHE A 211 2.48 -8.32 4.67
N VAL A 212 1.94 -8.47 5.88
CA VAL A 212 1.83 -7.37 6.84
C VAL A 212 3.22 -6.86 7.24
N ALA A 213 4.17 -7.75 7.54
CA ALA A 213 5.54 -7.37 7.86
C ALA A 213 6.25 -6.70 6.67
N LEU A 214 5.99 -7.16 5.44
CA LEU A 214 6.50 -6.53 4.22
C LEU A 214 5.97 -5.08 4.09
N GLY A 215 4.68 -4.85 4.32
CA GLY A 215 4.10 -3.50 4.32
C GLY A 215 4.62 -2.62 5.48
N LEU A 216 4.63 -3.17 6.69
CA LEU A 216 5.13 -2.47 7.89
C LEU A 216 6.64 -2.19 7.85
N SER A 217 7.40 -2.88 6.99
CA SER A 217 8.82 -2.57 6.78
C SER A 217 9.04 -1.12 6.34
N GLY A 218 8.02 -0.47 5.76
CA GLY A 218 8.02 0.96 5.40
C GLY A 218 8.06 1.93 6.59
N VAL A 219 7.77 1.49 7.82
CA VAL A 219 7.90 2.35 9.01
C VAL A 219 9.36 2.75 9.24
N VAL A 220 10.31 1.85 8.98
CA VAL A 220 11.75 2.11 9.19
C VAL A 220 12.28 3.24 8.28
N PRO A 221 12.13 3.20 6.94
CA PRO A 221 12.53 4.31 6.08
C PRO A 221 11.78 5.60 6.40
N THR A 222 10.50 5.52 6.77
CA THR A 222 9.73 6.69 7.22
C THR A 222 10.37 7.35 8.44
N LEU A 223 10.69 6.57 9.48
CA LEU A 223 11.36 7.09 10.67
C LEU A 223 12.74 7.64 10.35
N HIS A 224 13.54 6.98 9.52
CA HIS A 224 14.85 7.48 9.10
C HIS A 224 14.72 8.86 8.43
N TYR A 225 13.79 8.99 7.48
CA TYR A 225 13.52 10.25 6.80
C TYR A 225 13.22 11.38 7.79
N PHE A 226 12.31 11.15 8.75
CA PHE A 226 11.98 12.15 9.76
C PHE A 226 13.16 12.50 10.69
N HIS A 227 13.91 11.50 11.18
CA HIS A 227 15.06 11.75 12.06
C HIS A 227 16.14 12.58 11.34
N SER A 228 16.45 12.25 10.09
CA SER A 228 17.47 12.97 9.33
C SER A 228 17.08 14.42 9.03
N HIS A 229 15.81 14.69 8.72
CA HIS A 229 15.32 16.02 8.40
C HIS A 229 15.06 16.88 9.64
N GLN A 230 14.42 16.34 10.69
CA GLN A 230 14.10 17.10 11.91
C GLN A 230 15.35 17.47 12.72
N LEU A 231 16.32 16.57 12.85
CA LEU A 231 17.55 16.87 13.59
C LEU A 231 18.33 18.02 12.95
N PHE A 232 18.36 18.08 11.62
CA PHE A 232 19.00 19.19 10.91
C PHE A 232 18.33 20.53 11.21
N HIS A 233 17.00 20.61 11.16
CA HIS A 233 16.27 21.83 11.49
C HIS A 233 16.44 22.26 12.95
N ILE A 234 16.39 21.32 13.89
CA ILE A 234 16.60 21.60 15.32
C ILE A 234 18.02 22.17 15.55
N LEU A 235 19.03 21.56 14.94
CA LEU A 235 20.42 22.02 15.07
C LEU A 235 20.65 23.40 14.43
N VAL A 236 20.03 23.68 13.28
CA VAL A 236 20.13 24.99 12.62
C VAL A 236 19.47 26.08 13.48
N VAL A 237 18.29 25.82 14.05
CA VAL A 237 17.60 26.76 14.94
C VAL A 237 18.41 26.99 16.23
N ALA A 238 18.94 25.92 16.83
CA ALA A 238 19.80 26.03 18.00
C ALA A 238 21.09 26.82 17.69
N GLY A 239 21.73 26.56 16.54
CA GLY A 239 22.91 27.30 16.08
C GLY A 239 22.64 28.78 15.86
N ALA A 240 21.50 29.13 15.25
CA ALA A 240 21.07 30.52 15.08
C ALA A 240 20.82 31.20 16.42
N PHE A 241 20.20 30.51 17.38
CA PHE A 241 19.96 31.03 18.73
C PHE A 241 21.27 31.27 19.50
N VAL A 242 22.21 30.32 19.47
CA VAL A 242 23.54 30.46 20.10
C VAL A 242 24.32 31.62 19.46
N HIS A 243 24.27 31.76 18.14
CA HIS A 243 24.91 32.86 17.44
C HIS A 243 24.30 34.21 17.86
N PHE A 244 22.97 34.32 17.86
CA PHE A 244 22.26 35.52 18.30
C PHE A 244 22.64 35.90 19.74
N HIS A 245 22.60 34.93 20.67
CA HIS A 245 22.99 35.15 22.07
C HIS A 245 24.45 35.61 22.20
N GLY A 246 25.37 35.03 21.41
CA GLY A 246 26.77 35.46 21.37
C GLY A 246 26.93 36.91 20.89
N VAL A 247 26.24 37.29 19.82
CA VAL A 247 26.27 38.66 19.28
C VAL A 247 25.62 39.65 20.25
N SER A 248 24.49 39.31 20.88
CA SER A 248 23.84 40.15 21.90
C SER A 248 24.75 40.42 23.09
N ASN A 249 25.46 39.41 23.60
CA ASN A 249 26.41 39.58 24.69
C ASN A 249 27.62 40.44 24.28
N LEU A 250 28.12 40.29 23.05
CA LEU A 250 29.18 41.16 22.52
C LEU A 250 28.71 42.62 22.37
N GLN A 251 27.48 42.82 21.93
CA GLN A 251 26.87 44.15 21.84
C GLN A 251 26.75 44.79 23.23
N GLU A 252 26.28 44.03 24.23
CA GLU A 252 26.17 44.51 25.61
C GLU A 252 27.56 44.83 26.19
N PHE A 253 28.55 43.97 25.96
CA PHE A 253 29.94 44.24 26.35
C PHE A 253 30.49 45.53 25.71
N ARG A 254 30.22 45.75 24.42
CA ARG A 254 30.61 46.96 23.71
C ARG A 254 29.88 48.20 24.22
N TYR A 255 28.60 48.07 24.57
CA TYR A 255 27.81 49.14 25.18
C TYR A 255 28.40 49.53 26.55
N MET A 256 28.71 48.55 27.39
CA MET A 256 29.30 48.75 28.72
C MET A 256 30.74 49.30 28.65
N SER A 257 31.52 48.87 27.66
CA SER A 257 32.91 49.33 27.48
C SER A 257 33.01 50.73 26.86
N GLY A 258 31.91 51.27 26.32
CA GLY A 258 31.88 52.55 25.63
C GLY A 258 32.45 52.49 24.20
N GLY A 259 31.96 53.36 23.31
CA GLY A 259 32.30 53.36 21.87
C GLY A 259 33.70 53.89 21.51
N GLY A 260 34.56 54.16 22.49
CA GLY A 260 35.89 54.72 22.24
C GLY A 260 36.91 53.64 21.93
N CYS A 261 37.29 53.48 20.66
CA CYS A 261 38.53 52.80 20.31
C CYS A 261 39.68 53.76 20.67
N THR A 262 40.44 53.48 21.72
CA THR A 262 41.75 54.12 21.88
C THR A 262 42.72 53.42 20.92
N GLU A 263 43.07 54.09 19.83
CA GLU A 263 44.28 53.76 19.06
C GLU A 263 45.49 53.98 19.97
N ASP A 264 45.88 52.95 20.72
CA ASP A 264 47.21 52.93 21.34
C ASP A 264 47.83 51.54 21.23
N GLN A 265 48.11 51.15 19.98
CA GLN A 265 49.04 50.07 19.63
C GLN A 265 49.86 50.49 18.39
N THR A 266 50.57 51.60 18.52
CA THR A 266 51.72 51.94 17.69
C THR A 266 52.87 52.40 18.59
N LEU A 267 53.43 51.47 19.36
CA LEU A 267 54.88 51.43 19.65
C LEU A 267 55.33 50.03 20.07
#